data_AF-A0A1H3GR47-F1
#
_entry.id   AF-A0A1H3GR47-F1
#
_cell.length_a   1.000
_cell.length_b   1.000
_cell.length_c   1.000
_cell.angle_alpha   90.00
_cell.angle_beta   90.00
_cell.angle_gamma   90.00
#
_symmetry.space_group_name_H-M   'P 1'
#
loop_
_entity.id
_entity.type
_entity.pdbx_description
1 polymer ?
#
loop_
_entity_poly.entity_id
_entity_poly.type
_entity_poly.pdbx_seq_one_letter_code
_entity_poly.pdbx_strand_id
1 'polypeptide(L)'
;MSWEYDGRHYLINTWSDTSRFGFGWELEDVAPTPGKGVVMEAYLDGTTGAALVRVDTDEPLPLALVERFLAEAAPDLAEVAAMAEDA
;
A
#
# COMPACT_ATOMS: atom_id res chain seq x y z
N MET A 1 -2.98 -2.20 -10.23
CA MET A 1 -2.80 -3.65 -10.52
C MET A 1 -3.97 -4.42 -9.91
N SER A 2 -4.33 -5.64 -10.36
CA SER A 2 -5.43 -6.42 -9.75
C SER A 2 -4.98 -7.81 -9.31
N TRP A 3 -5.34 -8.21 -8.09
CA TRP A 3 -5.01 -9.51 -7.49
C TRP A 3 -6.26 -10.27 -7.07
N GLU A 4 -6.11 -11.58 -6.87
CA GLU A 4 -7.14 -12.44 -6.31
C GLU A 4 -6.52 -13.34 -5.24
N TYR A 5 -7.16 -13.41 -4.07
CA TYR A 5 -6.79 -14.30 -2.97
C TYR A 5 -8.06 -14.82 -2.30
N ASP A 6 -8.15 -16.14 -2.13
CA ASP A 6 -9.24 -16.81 -1.42
C ASP A 6 -10.65 -16.38 -1.90
N GLY A 7 -10.80 -16.24 -3.23
CA GLY A 7 -12.05 -15.81 -3.86
C GLY A 7 -12.41 -14.33 -3.67
N ARG A 8 -11.51 -13.52 -3.12
CA ARG A 8 -11.65 -12.06 -3.03
C ARG A 8 -10.74 -11.37 -4.04
N HIS A 9 -11.22 -10.26 -4.61
CA HIS A 9 -10.47 -9.45 -5.55
C HIS A 9 -9.97 -8.17 -4.90
N TYR A 10 -8.71 -7.85 -5.18
CA TYR A 10 -8.03 -6.69 -4.64
C TYR A 10 -7.49 -5.82 -5.78
N LEU A 11 -7.51 -4.51 -5.59
CA LEU A 11 -6.85 -3.54 -6.45
C LEU A 11 -5.68 -2.91 -5.73
N ILE A 12 -4.63 -2.64 -6.49
CA ILE A 12 -3.51 -1.81 -6.07
C ILE A 12 -3.66 -0.46 -6.73
N ASN A 13 -3.76 0.58 -5.90
CA ASN A 13 -3.70 1.97 -6.30
C ASN A 13 -2.41 2.58 -5.76
N THR A 14 -1.82 3.50 -6.52
CA THR A 14 -0.66 4.28 -6.08
C THR A 14 -1.04 5.75 -6.10
N TRP A 15 -0.59 6.50 -5.11
CA TRP A 15 -0.81 7.94 -5.03
C TRP A 15 0.50 8.68 -4.76
N SER A 16 0.53 9.94 -5.18
CA SER A 16 1.58 10.89 -4.82
C SER A 16 0.89 12.14 -4.30
N ASP A 17 1.18 12.51 -3.06
CA ASP A 17 0.60 13.65 -2.39
C ASP A 17 1.72 14.57 -1.87
N THR A 18 1.90 15.68 -2.57
CA THR A 18 2.91 16.69 -2.22
C THR A 18 2.57 17.41 -0.92
N SER A 19 1.32 17.41 -0.46
CA SER A 19 0.94 18.00 0.83
C SER A 19 1.37 17.15 2.02
N ARG A 20 1.60 15.85 1.77
CA ARG A 20 2.18 14.89 2.73
C ARG A 20 3.64 14.54 2.43
N PHE A 21 4.23 15.20 1.43
CA PHE A 21 5.56 14.90 0.89
C PHE A 21 5.76 13.39 0.67
N GLY A 22 4.71 12.72 0.17
CA GLY A 22 4.62 11.27 0.23
C GLY A 22 4.23 10.63 -1.09
N PHE A 23 4.72 9.41 -1.27
CA PHE A 23 4.22 8.44 -2.22
C PHE A 23 3.67 7.26 -1.42
N GLY A 24 2.61 6.62 -1.90
CA GLY A 24 2.03 5.47 -1.24
C GLY A 24 1.31 4.50 -2.16
N TRP A 25 1.22 3.27 -1.67
CA TRP A 25 0.46 2.17 -2.23
C TRP A 25 -0.74 1.87 -1.35
N GLU A 26 -1.88 1.57 -1.95
CA GLU A 26 -3.09 1.12 -1.28
C GLU A 26 -3.50 -0.24 -1.83
N LEU A 27 -3.86 -1.14 -0.93
CA LEU A 27 -4.54 -2.40 -1.22
C LEU A 27 -6.02 -2.23 -0.91
N GLU A 28 -6.84 -2.26 -1.96
CA GLU A 28 -8.29 -2.10 -1.86
C GLU A 28 -9.00 -3.43 -2.13
N ASP A 29 -9.81 -3.90 -1.19
CA ASP A 29 -10.70 -5.04 -1.36
C ASP A 29 -11.99 -4.58 -2.04
N VAL A 30 -12.22 -5.05 -3.27
CA VAL A 30 -13.31 -4.55 -4.12
C VAL A 30 -14.43 -5.58 -4.37
N ALA A 31 -14.15 -6.87 -4.20
CA ALA A 31 -15.12 -7.93 -4.45
C ALA A 31 -14.83 -9.23 -3.66
N PRO A 32 -15.85 -10.10 -3.45
CA PRO A 32 -17.25 -9.98 -3.88
C PRO A 32 -18.00 -8.83 -3.20
N THR A 33 -19.05 -8.32 -3.83
CA THR A 33 -19.77 -7.12 -3.36
C THR A 33 -20.58 -7.39 -2.07
N PRO A 34 -20.53 -6.49 -1.06
CA PRO A 34 -19.70 -5.28 -1.03
C PRO A 34 -18.22 -5.61 -0.76
N GLY A 35 -17.32 -4.93 -1.51
CA GLY A 35 -15.91 -4.89 -1.15
C GLY A 35 -15.72 -4.19 0.20
N LYS A 36 -14.55 -4.38 0.82
CA LYS A 36 -14.22 -3.76 2.12
C LYS A 36 -13.59 -2.38 2.00
N GLY A 37 -13.24 -1.94 0.78
CA GLY A 37 -12.50 -0.70 0.56
C GLY A 37 -11.02 -0.89 0.85
N VAL A 38 -10.30 0.20 1.16
CA VAL A 38 -8.86 0.15 1.47
C VAL A 38 -8.65 -0.65 2.76
N VAL A 39 -7.86 -1.71 2.67
CA VAL A 39 -7.56 -2.60 3.80
C VAL A 39 -6.11 -2.47 4.29
N MET A 40 -5.21 -1.94 3.46
CA MET A 40 -3.82 -1.72 3.82
C MET A 40 -3.19 -0.63 2.96
N GLU A 41 -2.27 0.13 3.55
CA GLU A 41 -1.46 1.14 2.88
C GLU A 41 0.01 0.95 3.22
N ALA A 42 0.90 1.22 2.28
CA ALA A 42 2.33 1.41 2.53
C ALA A 42 2.76 2.75 1.95
N TYR A 43 3.40 3.60 2.73
CA TYR A 43 3.71 4.98 2.33
C TYR A 43 4.99 5.50 2.96
N LEU A 44 5.61 6.48 2.31
CA LEU A 44 6.74 7.21 2.85
C LEU A 44 6.22 8.39 3.68
N ASP A 45 6.54 8.43 4.98
CA ASP A 45 6.28 9.62 5.81
C ASP A 45 7.33 10.68 5.50
N GLY A 46 6.93 11.71 4.75
CA GLY A 46 7.83 12.81 4.38
C GLY A 46 8.36 13.64 5.55
N THR A 47 7.82 13.46 6.77
CA THR A 47 8.36 14.13 7.98
C THR A 47 9.58 13.39 8.54
N THR A 48 9.53 12.05 8.56
CA THR A 48 10.54 11.21 9.19
C THR A 48 11.44 10.51 8.18
N GLY A 49 11.05 10.46 6.91
CA GLY A 49 11.68 9.65 5.87
C GLY A 49 11.45 8.15 6.03
N ALA A 50 10.60 7.73 6.98
CA ALA A 50 10.37 6.32 7.23
C ALA A 50 9.30 5.75 6.28
N ALA A 51 9.55 4.55 5.74
CA ALA A 51 8.51 3.76 5.11
C ALA A 51 7.62 3.14 6.20
N LEU A 52 6.33 3.43 6.15
CA LEU A 52 5.33 3.00 7.11
C LEU A 52 4.28 2.12 6.43
N VAL A 53 3.66 1.26 7.23
CA VAL A 53 2.54 0.41 6.82
C VAL A 53 1.37 0.67 7.76
N ARG A 54 0.17 0.85 7.21
CA ARG A 54 -1.07 0.97 7.95
C ARG A 54 -2.02 -0.13 7.50
N VAL A 55 -2.71 -0.76 8.44
CA VAL A 55 -3.73 -1.78 8.17
C VAL A 55 -5.07 -1.19 8.60
N ASP A 56 -5.99 -1.06 7.64
CA ASP A 56 -7.27 -0.36 7.79
C ASP A 56 -8.45 -1.35 7.72
N THR A 57 -8.35 -2.45 8.46
CA THR A 57 -9.41 -3.45 8.52
C THR A 57 -9.46 -4.13 9.89
N ASP A 58 -10.67 -4.45 10.34
CA ASP A 58 -10.91 -5.18 11.59
C ASP A 58 -10.87 -6.71 11.39
N GLU A 59 -10.73 -7.17 10.15
CA GLU A 59 -10.64 -8.58 9.80
C GLU A 59 -9.19 -8.99 9.50
N PRO A 60 -8.80 -10.24 9.80
CA PRO A 60 -7.46 -10.71 9.47
C PRO A 60 -7.25 -10.74 7.96
N LEU A 61 -6.08 -10.27 7.52
CA LEU A 61 -5.62 -10.43 6.15
C LEU A 61 -4.82 -11.73 6.00
N PRO A 62 -4.93 -12.44 4.87
CA PRO A 62 -4.06 -13.58 4.58
C PRO A 62 -2.59 -13.16 4.59
N LEU A 63 -1.73 -13.89 5.30
CA LEU A 63 -0.30 -13.54 5.41
C LEU A 63 0.38 -13.41 4.05
N ALA A 64 0.10 -14.34 3.12
CA ALA A 64 0.67 -14.31 1.77
C ALA A 64 0.25 -13.06 0.96
N LEU A 65 -0.93 -12.50 1.22
CA LEU A 65 -1.37 -11.25 0.60
C LEU A 65 -0.57 -10.06 1.15
N VAL A 66 -0.35 -10.05 2.47
CA VAL A 66 0.46 -9.01 3.13
C VAL A 66 1.91 -9.07 2.65
N GLU A 67 2.53 -10.26 2.66
CA GLU A 67 3.91 -10.45 2.20
C GLU A 67 4.09 -10.01 0.75
N ARG A 68 3.16 -10.38 -0.13
CA ARG A 68 3.17 -9.95 -1.52
C ARG A 68 3.07 -8.43 -1.65
N PHE A 69 2.13 -7.81 -0.92
CA PHE A 69 1.97 -6.36 -0.94
C PHE A 69 3.24 -5.63 -0.54
N LEU A 70 3.87 -6.05 0.56
CA LEU A 70 5.11 -5.43 1.04
C LEU A 70 6.26 -5.64 0.06
N ALA A 71 6.38 -6.84 -0.53
CA ALA A 71 7.43 -7.14 -1.49
C ALA A 71 7.31 -6.31 -2.78
N GLU A 72 6.09 -6.04 -3.24
CA GLU A 72 5.84 -5.23 -4.45
C GLU A 72 5.92 -3.72 -4.19
N ALA A 73 5.49 -3.23 -3.01
CA ALA A 73 5.52 -1.80 -2.68
C ALA A 73 6.91 -1.30 -2.24
N ALA A 74 7.72 -2.16 -1.60
CA ALA A 74 9.00 -1.74 -1.01
C ALA A 74 10.01 -1.14 -2.02
N PRO A 75 10.19 -1.68 -3.25
CA PRO A 75 11.11 -1.10 -4.22
C PRO A 75 10.74 0.34 -4.61
N ASP A 76 9.46 0.61 -4.86
CA ASP A 76 8.99 1.94 -5.23
C ASP A 76 9.17 2.94 -4.08
N LEU A 77 8.87 2.53 -2.85
CA LEU A 77 9.07 3.37 -1.67
C LEU A 77 10.56 3.68 -1.44
N ALA A 78 11.45 2.72 -1.68
CA ALA A 78 12.89 2.93 -1.58
C ALA A 78 13.42 3.87 -2.67
N GLU A 79 12.90 3.77 -3.91
CA GLU A 79 13.25 4.69 -4.99
C GLU A 79 12.86 6.12 -4.67
N VAL A 80 11.62 6.33 -4.21
CA VAL A 80 11.14 7.67 -3.82
C VAL A 80 11.93 8.25 -2.65
N ALA A 81 12.28 7.42 -1.66
CA ALA A 81 13.12 7.85 -0.54
C ALA A 81 14.51 8.32 -1.01
N ALA A 82 15.15 7.57 -1.92
CA ALA A 82 16.45 7.94 -2.46
C ALA A 82 16.40 9.27 -3.25
N MET A 83 15.34 9.49 -4.04
CA MET A 83 15.14 10.75 -4.77
C MET A 83 14.96 11.95 -3.85
N ALA A 84 14.42 11.75 -2.65
CA ALA A 84 14.24 12.81 -1.67
C ALA A 84 15.54 13.19 -0.94
N GLU A 85 16.52 12.27 -0.83
CA GLU A 85 17.82 12.54 -0.22
C GLU A 85 18.76 13.35 -1.15
N ASP A 86 18.56 13.26 -2.46
CA ASP A 86 19.37 13.93 -3.49
C ASP A 86 18.90 15.36 -3.86
N ALA A 87 17.76 15.80 -3.32
CA ALA A 87 17.10 17.08 -3.65
C ALA A 87 17.44 18.23 -2.68
#